data_AF-A0A835A6S7-F1
#
_entry.id   AF-A0A835A6S7-F1
#
_cell.length_a   1.000
_cell.length_b   1.000
_cell.length_c   1.000
_cell.angle_alpha   90.00
_cell.angle_beta   90.00
_cell.angle_gamma   90.00
#
_symmetry.space_group_name_H-M   'P 1'
#
loop_
_entity.id
_entity.type
_entity.pdbx_description
1 polymer ?
#
loop_
_entity_poly.entity_id
_entity_poly.type
_entity_poly.pdbx_seq_one_letter_code
_entity_poly.pdbx_strand_id
1 'polypeptide(L)'
;MAGLEVPLHRSQMSHHHHLAAVATIAAALFLLSPPPCAADPDDERCLSHLHQFLTDPSGELKNWTKASFSAPCEGFFSHLQGVTCNNGRVYKLALPGLSLGGTIPPELSNCTNLQSLDLSANTLSGAIPPELSALLNLAVLNLSGNALSGAIPRELASCAYLNVIDLHGNQLSGPIPDELGLLVRLSTFDVSYNRLSGPIPVLLANRTGGGTAAVGTARFNASSFVGNKNLYGYPLPPMRTRGLSVLAIVGIGLGSGLLSLVLSFSAVCLWLRTTDRTATTPGEEGKISQLMPDY
;
A
#
# COMPACT_ATOMS: atom_id res chain seq x y z
N MET A 1 -56.18 -29.59 -90.90
CA MET A 1 -56.46 -29.89 -89.49
C MET A 1 -55.16 -29.64 -88.73
N ALA A 2 -55.01 -28.46 -88.14
CA ALA A 2 -53.82 -28.07 -87.38
C ALA A 2 -54.08 -28.36 -85.89
N GLY A 3 -53.21 -29.17 -85.26
CA GLY A 3 -53.22 -29.43 -83.83
C GLY A 3 -52.50 -28.32 -83.08
N LEU A 4 -53.16 -27.73 -82.08
CA LEU A 4 -52.56 -26.83 -81.10
C LEU A 4 -51.96 -27.64 -79.95
N GLU A 5 -50.66 -27.48 -79.71
CA GLU A 5 -50.03 -27.77 -78.42
C GLU A 5 -50.19 -26.56 -77.48
N VAL A 6 -50.59 -26.81 -76.23
CA VAL A 6 -50.61 -25.83 -75.14
C VAL A 6 -49.58 -26.28 -74.10
N PRO A 7 -48.53 -25.49 -73.77
CA PRO A 7 -47.60 -25.83 -72.71
C PRO A 7 -48.05 -25.27 -71.35
N LEU A 8 -47.88 -26.10 -70.31
CA LEU A 8 -47.97 -25.71 -68.90
C LEU A 8 -46.90 -24.65 -68.56
N HIS A 9 -47.29 -23.55 -67.93
CA HIS A 9 -46.33 -22.64 -67.31
C HIS A 9 -46.80 -22.07 -65.96
N ARG A 10 -45.83 -22.04 -65.04
CA ARG A 10 -45.72 -21.25 -63.79
C ARG A 10 -46.52 -21.68 -62.55
N SER A 11 -45.82 -22.44 -61.69
CA SER A 11 -45.95 -22.32 -60.23
C SER A 11 -44.59 -22.53 -59.53
N GLN A 12 -43.60 -21.67 -59.83
CA GLN A 12 -42.33 -21.63 -59.08
C GLN A 12 -41.86 -20.24 -58.64
N MET A 13 -42.62 -19.16 -58.90
CA MET A 13 -42.20 -17.80 -58.54
C MET A 13 -42.56 -17.36 -57.11
N SER A 14 -43.43 -18.07 -56.39
CA SER A 14 -43.89 -17.62 -55.06
C SER A 14 -42.90 -17.90 -53.92
N HIS A 15 -42.10 -18.99 -54.01
CA HIS A 15 -41.16 -19.35 -52.94
C HIS A 15 -39.92 -18.43 -52.86
N HIS A 16 -39.47 -17.84 -53.98
CA HIS A 16 -38.28 -16.99 -53.98
C HIS A 16 -38.49 -15.61 -53.32
N HIS A 17 -39.70 -15.06 -53.36
CA HIS A 17 -39.98 -13.77 -52.75
C HIS A 17 -40.03 -13.84 -51.21
N HIS A 18 -40.49 -14.96 -50.64
CA HIS A 18 -40.48 -15.16 -49.18
C HIS A 18 -39.06 -15.35 -48.63
N LEU A 19 -38.19 -16.09 -49.32
CA LEU A 19 -36.80 -16.30 -48.90
C LEU A 19 -35.98 -15.00 -48.95
N ALA A 20 -36.17 -14.16 -49.97
CA ALA A 20 -35.50 -12.86 -50.07
C ALA A 20 -35.96 -11.86 -48.99
N ALA A 21 -37.26 -11.86 -48.65
CA ALA A 21 -37.80 -11.03 -47.58
C ALA A 21 -37.33 -11.47 -46.19
N VAL A 22 -37.26 -12.78 -45.92
CA VAL A 22 -36.76 -13.31 -44.64
C VAL A 22 -35.25 -13.06 -44.47
N ALA A 23 -34.46 -13.16 -45.55
CA ALA A 23 -33.02 -12.87 -45.52
C ALA A 23 -32.71 -11.38 -45.28
N THR A 24 -33.52 -10.47 -45.85
CA THR A 24 -33.35 -9.02 -45.64
C THR A 24 -33.78 -8.58 -44.25
N ILE A 25 -34.82 -9.19 -43.67
CA ILE A 25 -35.23 -8.94 -42.28
C ILE A 25 -34.20 -9.51 -41.29
N ALA A 26 -33.63 -10.70 -41.55
CA ALA A 26 -32.56 -11.27 -40.72
C ALA A 26 -31.27 -10.43 -40.78
N ALA A 27 -30.91 -9.90 -41.95
CA ALA A 27 -29.78 -8.98 -42.10
C ALA A 27 -30.03 -7.61 -41.44
N ALA A 28 -31.26 -7.09 -41.49
CA ALA A 28 -31.65 -5.85 -40.81
C ALA A 28 -31.72 -6.01 -39.29
N LEU A 29 -32.11 -7.18 -38.78
CA LEU A 29 -32.05 -7.53 -37.35
C LEU A 29 -30.60 -7.68 -36.86
N PHE A 30 -29.68 -8.15 -37.71
CA PHE A 30 -28.23 -8.19 -37.43
C PHE A 30 -27.56 -6.80 -37.43
N LEU A 31 -28.18 -5.79 -38.06
CA LEU A 31 -27.73 -4.39 -38.00
C LEU A 31 -28.33 -3.63 -36.80
N LEU A 32 -29.33 -4.22 -36.13
CA LEU A 32 -29.97 -3.72 -34.91
C LEU A 32 -29.42 -4.39 -33.64
N SER A 33 -28.61 -5.44 -33.77
CA SER A 33 -27.79 -5.87 -32.64
C SER A 33 -26.75 -4.77 -32.37
N PRO A 34 -26.59 -4.30 -31.12
CA PRO A 34 -25.47 -3.44 -30.79
C PRO A 34 -24.19 -4.11 -31.32
N PRO A 35 -23.23 -3.33 -31.88
CA PRO A 35 -21.96 -3.91 -32.31
C PRO A 35 -21.45 -4.80 -31.17
N PRO A 36 -20.95 -6.03 -31.44
CA PRO A 36 -20.36 -6.85 -30.39
C PRO A 36 -19.39 -5.95 -29.67
N CYS A 37 -19.68 -5.65 -28.40
CA CYS A 37 -19.05 -4.57 -27.65
C CYS A 37 -17.55 -4.79 -27.80
N ALA A 38 -16.90 -3.97 -28.64
CA ALA A 38 -15.47 -4.11 -28.83
C ALA A 38 -14.88 -3.88 -27.45
N ALA A 39 -14.33 -4.95 -26.86
CA ALA A 39 -13.69 -4.87 -25.56
C ALA A 39 -12.72 -3.70 -25.60
N ASP A 40 -12.78 -2.87 -24.56
CA ASP A 40 -11.87 -1.75 -24.52
C ASP A 40 -10.43 -2.28 -24.44
N PRO A 41 -9.51 -1.79 -25.27
CA PRO A 41 -8.15 -2.29 -25.34
C PRO A 41 -7.39 -2.17 -24.01
N ASP A 42 -7.86 -1.33 -23.08
CA ASP A 42 -7.23 -1.17 -21.78
C ASP A 42 -7.58 -2.31 -20.80
N ASP A 43 -8.79 -2.88 -20.90
CA ASP A 43 -9.24 -3.97 -20.00
C ASP A 43 -8.53 -5.31 -20.34
N GLU A 44 -8.31 -5.60 -21.63
CA GLU A 44 -7.52 -6.77 -22.07
C GLU A 44 -6.07 -6.69 -21.58
N ARG A 45 -5.42 -5.53 -21.76
CA ARG A 45 -4.03 -5.31 -21.35
C ARG A 45 -3.86 -5.41 -19.85
N CYS A 46 -4.76 -4.78 -19.11
CA CYS A 46 -4.77 -4.83 -17.65
C CYS A 46 -4.85 -6.27 -17.12
N LEU A 47 -5.82 -7.07 -17.60
CA LEU A 47 -6.03 -8.43 -17.11
C LEU A 47 -4.94 -9.40 -17.55
N SER A 48 -4.43 -9.27 -18.79
CA SER A 48 -3.35 -10.12 -19.29
C SER A 48 -2.02 -9.87 -18.57
N HIS A 49 -1.67 -8.60 -18.30
CA HIS A 49 -0.50 -8.28 -17.49
C HIS A 49 -0.69 -8.74 -16.04
N LEU A 50 -1.85 -8.50 -15.44
CA LEU A 50 -2.14 -9.00 -14.10
C LEU A 50 -1.89 -10.50 -14.00
N HIS A 51 -2.44 -11.29 -14.93
CA HIS A 51 -2.22 -12.74 -14.97
C HIS A 51 -0.74 -13.13 -15.08
N GLN A 52 0.06 -12.36 -15.83
CA GLN A 52 1.48 -12.64 -16.05
C GLN A 52 2.32 -12.47 -14.77
N PHE A 53 1.97 -11.52 -13.91
CA PHE A 53 2.70 -11.23 -12.66
C PHE A 53 2.16 -11.98 -11.45
N LEU A 54 0.97 -12.57 -11.55
CA LEU A 54 0.41 -13.43 -10.53
C LEU A 54 0.97 -14.86 -10.64
N THR A 55 1.19 -15.47 -9.49
CA THR A 55 1.43 -16.91 -9.39
C THR A 55 0.17 -17.57 -8.84
N ASP A 56 -0.34 -18.61 -9.50
CA ASP A 56 -1.53 -19.35 -9.08
C ASP A 56 -1.19 -20.82 -8.81
N PRO A 57 -0.69 -21.15 -7.61
CA PRO A 57 -0.33 -22.53 -7.26
C PRO A 57 -1.53 -23.47 -7.21
N SER A 58 -2.70 -22.92 -6.86
CA SER A 58 -3.95 -23.69 -6.67
C SER A 58 -4.69 -23.93 -7.99
N GLY A 59 -4.36 -23.19 -9.05
CA GLY A 59 -5.04 -23.28 -10.33
C GLY A 59 -6.49 -22.79 -10.24
N GLU A 60 -6.74 -21.73 -9.49
CA GLU A 60 -8.05 -21.09 -9.36
C GLU A 60 -8.38 -20.21 -10.58
N LEU A 61 -7.36 -19.69 -11.26
CA LEU A 61 -7.47 -18.82 -12.43
C LEU A 61 -7.40 -19.61 -13.76
N LYS A 62 -7.87 -20.86 -13.79
CA LYS A 62 -7.83 -21.72 -15.01
C LYS A 62 -8.48 -21.09 -16.24
N ASN A 63 -9.51 -20.27 -16.04
CA ASN A 63 -10.24 -19.62 -17.13
C ASN A 63 -9.58 -18.32 -17.62
N TRP A 64 -8.48 -17.89 -16.99
CA TRP A 64 -7.73 -16.70 -17.37
C TRP A 64 -6.76 -17.03 -18.52
N THR A 65 -7.28 -16.98 -19.73
CA THR A 65 -6.55 -17.28 -20.97
C THR A 65 -6.49 -16.07 -21.89
N LYS A 66 -5.60 -16.10 -22.88
CA LYS A 66 -5.52 -15.03 -23.90
C LYS A 66 -6.86 -14.78 -24.61
N ALA A 67 -7.65 -15.84 -24.84
CA ALA A 67 -8.96 -15.73 -25.48
C ALA A 67 -10.02 -15.08 -24.58
N SER A 68 -10.00 -15.36 -23.27
CA SER A 68 -10.93 -14.73 -22.33
C SER A 68 -10.59 -13.26 -22.05
N PHE A 69 -9.33 -12.84 -22.25
CA PHE A 69 -8.95 -11.43 -22.10
C PHE A 69 -9.36 -10.57 -23.29
N SER A 70 -9.49 -11.13 -24.51
CA SER A 70 -9.92 -10.36 -25.69
C SER A 70 -11.39 -9.90 -25.65
N ALA A 71 -12.19 -10.53 -24.79
CA ALA A 71 -13.57 -10.15 -24.53
C ALA A 71 -13.91 -10.46 -23.06
N PRO A 72 -13.38 -9.69 -22.09
CA PRO A 72 -13.53 -10.01 -20.68
C PRO A 72 -14.95 -9.71 -20.17
N CYS A 73 -15.74 -8.95 -20.95
CA CYS A 73 -17.07 -8.49 -20.59
C CYS A 73 -18.08 -8.71 -21.71
N GLU A 74 -19.23 -9.29 -21.35
CA GLU A 74 -20.43 -9.39 -22.19
C GLU A 74 -21.56 -8.60 -21.51
N GLY A 75 -21.63 -7.29 -21.80
CA GLY A 75 -22.57 -6.39 -21.14
C GLY A 75 -22.27 -6.24 -19.64
N PHE A 76 -23.08 -6.88 -18.79
CA PHE A 76 -22.92 -6.87 -17.33
C PHE A 76 -22.26 -8.15 -16.78
N PHE A 77 -22.01 -9.14 -17.64
CA PHE A 77 -21.48 -10.44 -17.23
C PHE A 77 -20.01 -10.60 -17.62
N SER A 78 -19.28 -11.39 -16.84
CA SER A 78 -17.93 -11.86 -17.17
C SER A 78 -17.86 -13.36 -16.93
N HIS A 79 -17.10 -14.05 -17.77
CA HIS A 79 -16.76 -15.47 -17.59
C HIS A 79 -15.48 -15.67 -16.76
N LEU A 80 -14.77 -14.58 -16.48
CA LEU A 80 -13.55 -14.59 -15.69
C LEU A 80 -13.90 -14.63 -14.20
N GLN A 81 -13.27 -15.57 -13.49
CA GLN A 81 -13.40 -15.66 -12.04
C GLN A 81 -13.03 -14.32 -11.41
N GLY A 82 -13.90 -13.80 -10.55
CA GLY A 82 -13.67 -12.57 -9.80
C GLY A 82 -13.83 -11.26 -10.58
N VAL A 83 -14.09 -11.30 -11.89
CA VAL A 83 -14.31 -10.09 -12.70
C VAL A 83 -15.80 -9.79 -12.76
N THR A 84 -16.17 -8.53 -12.57
CA THR A 84 -17.54 -8.06 -12.80
C THR A 84 -17.53 -6.86 -13.74
N CYS A 85 -18.48 -6.86 -14.67
CA CYS A 85 -18.57 -5.88 -15.74
C CYS A 85 -19.76 -4.95 -15.56
N ASN A 86 -19.60 -3.70 -16.01
CA ASN A 86 -20.64 -2.71 -16.08
C ASN A 86 -20.54 -2.02 -17.44
N ASN A 87 -21.60 -2.08 -18.24
CA ASN A 87 -21.63 -1.56 -19.61
C ASN A 87 -20.43 -2.01 -20.48
N GLY A 88 -20.04 -3.29 -20.39
CA GLY A 88 -18.95 -3.85 -21.18
C GLY A 88 -17.54 -3.53 -20.68
N ARG A 89 -17.40 -2.87 -19.52
CA ARG A 89 -16.12 -2.53 -18.91
C ARG A 89 -15.94 -3.20 -17.57
N VAL A 90 -14.70 -3.59 -17.24
CA VAL A 90 -14.38 -4.12 -15.91
C VAL A 90 -14.54 -3.01 -14.87
N TYR A 91 -15.45 -3.19 -13.92
CA TYR A 91 -15.66 -2.22 -12.84
C TYR A 91 -15.34 -2.78 -11.46
N LYS A 92 -15.29 -4.11 -11.31
CA LYS A 92 -14.90 -4.78 -10.07
C LYS A 92 -14.02 -5.98 -10.38
N LEU A 93 -12.93 -6.09 -9.63
CA LEU A 93 -12.04 -7.24 -9.60
C LEU A 93 -11.92 -7.72 -8.15
N ALA A 94 -12.40 -8.93 -7.88
CA ALA A 94 -12.41 -9.53 -6.56
C ALA A 94 -11.87 -10.96 -6.62
N LEU A 95 -10.64 -11.14 -6.16
CA LEU A 95 -9.93 -12.41 -6.09
C LEU A 95 -9.46 -12.73 -4.66
N PRO A 96 -10.34 -12.67 -3.64
CA PRO A 96 -9.93 -12.89 -2.26
C PRO A 96 -9.67 -14.38 -1.97
N GLY A 97 -8.65 -14.69 -1.17
CA GLY A 97 -8.50 -16.03 -0.61
C GLY A 97 -8.07 -17.13 -1.59
N LEU A 98 -7.49 -16.77 -2.74
CA LEU A 98 -7.14 -17.73 -3.80
C LEU A 98 -5.69 -18.24 -3.69
N SER A 99 -4.98 -17.92 -2.60
CA SER A 99 -3.55 -18.25 -2.41
C SER A 99 -2.66 -17.75 -3.55
N LEU A 100 -3.04 -16.63 -4.18
CA LEU A 100 -2.27 -16.04 -5.28
C LEU A 100 -0.96 -15.47 -4.76
N GLY A 101 0.14 -15.75 -5.45
CA GLY A 101 1.46 -15.18 -5.20
C GLY A 101 1.85 -14.14 -6.24
N GLY A 102 3.12 -13.73 -6.22
CA GLY A 102 3.65 -12.75 -7.17
C GLY A 102 3.55 -11.32 -6.66
N THR A 103 3.39 -10.36 -7.57
CA THR A 103 3.37 -8.91 -7.28
C THR A 103 2.19 -8.24 -7.95
N ILE A 104 1.71 -7.12 -7.41
CA ILE A 104 0.70 -6.28 -8.08
C ILE A 104 1.43 -5.48 -9.17
N PRO A 105 1.12 -5.67 -10.47
CA PRO A 105 1.77 -4.94 -11.54
C PRO A 105 1.21 -3.51 -11.68
N PRO A 106 2.03 -2.52 -12.06
CA PRO A 106 1.55 -1.16 -12.31
C PRO A 106 0.50 -1.10 -13.42
N GLU A 107 0.56 -1.98 -14.41
CA GLU A 107 -0.40 -2.04 -15.54
C GLU A 107 -1.84 -2.38 -15.12
N LEU A 108 -2.06 -2.81 -13.88
CA LEU A 108 -3.41 -2.90 -13.31
C LEU A 108 -4.14 -1.54 -13.35
N SER A 109 -3.39 -0.44 -13.38
CA SER A 109 -3.92 0.92 -13.53
C SER A 109 -4.62 1.17 -14.88
N ASN A 110 -4.40 0.31 -15.88
CA ASN A 110 -5.06 0.43 -17.19
C ASN A 110 -6.55 0.06 -17.13
N CYS A 111 -7.02 -0.67 -16.11
CA CYS A 111 -8.45 -0.91 -15.91
C CYS A 111 -9.16 0.38 -15.41
N THR A 112 -9.22 1.44 -16.22
CA THR A 112 -9.60 2.80 -15.79
C THR A 112 -11.02 2.93 -15.23
N ASN A 113 -11.92 2.00 -15.57
CA ASN A 113 -13.29 1.97 -15.04
C ASN A 113 -13.42 1.21 -13.70
N LEU A 114 -12.32 0.70 -13.15
CA LEU A 114 -12.32 -0.08 -11.91
C LEU A 114 -12.73 0.79 -10.72
N GLN A 115 -13.76 0.34 -10.00
CA GLN A 115 -14.30 0.96 -8.79
C GLN A 115 -14.00 0.15 -7.54
N SER A 116 -13.78 -1.16 -7.69
CA SER A 116 -13.51 -2.06 -6.56
C SER A 116 -12.39 -3.02 -6.92
N LEU A 117 -11.30 -2.96 -6.18
CA LEU A 117 -10.19 -3.90 -6.23
C LEU A 117 -10.08 -4.63 -4.89
N ASP A 118 -10.29 -5.95 -4.92
CA ASP A 118 -10.13 -6.83 -3.76
C ASP A 118 -9.20 -7.98 -4.12
N LEU A 119 -7.98 -7.93 -3.57
CA LEU A 119 -6.96 -8.98 -3.67
C LEU A 119 -6.60 -9.53 -2.28
N SER A 120 -7.50 -9.41 -1.33
CA SER A 120 -7.25 -9.76 0.07
C SER A 120 -7.02 -11.25 0.30
N ALA A 121 -6.40 -11.59 1.44
CA ALA A 121 -6.15 -12.96 1.88
C ALA A 121 -5.39 -13.82 0.83
N ASN A 122 -4.39 -13.23 0.19
CA ASN A 122 -3.50 -13.93 -0.74
C ASN A 122 -2.06 -13.92 -0.20
N THR A 123 -1.10 -14.34 -1.03
CA THR A 123 0.34 -14.34 -0.72
C THR A 123 1.11 -13.33 -1.57
N LEU A 124 0.44 -12.25 -2.01
CA LEU A 124 1.03 -11.21 -2.85
C LEU A 124 2.15 -10.49 -2.09
N SER A 125 3.22 -10.15 -2.81
CA SER A 125 4.43 -9.55 -2.28
C SER A 125 4.83 -8.30 -3.09
N GLY A 126 5.96 -7.68 -2.73
CA GLY A 126 6.42 -6.45 -3.38
C GLY A 126 5.74 -5.20 -2.82
N ALA A 127 5.89 -4.07 -3.51
CA ALA A 127 5.29 -2.80 -3.11
C ALA A 127 3.90 -2.62 -3.72
N ILE A 128 3.09 -1.76 -3.11
CA ILE A 128 1.86 -1.25 -3.74
C ILE A 128 2.30 -0.28 -4.85
N PRO A 129 1.94 -0.51 -6.13
CA PRO A 129 2.34 0.39 -7.20
C PRO A 129 1.69 1.77 -7.04
N PRO A 130 2.46 2.89 -7.10
CA PRO A 130 1.88 4.23 -7.09
C PRO A 130 0.98 4.49 -8.31
N GLU A 131 1.15 3.77 -9.41
CA GLU A 131 0.36 3.84 -10.64
C GLU A 131 -1.11 3.49 -10.42
N LEU A 132 -1.46 2.75 -9.34
CA LEU A 132 -2.85 2.52 -8.97
C LEU A 132 -3.63 3.81 -8.73
N SER A 133 -2.94 4.93 -8.48
CA SER A 133 -3.54 6.27 -8.41
C SER A 133 -4.23 6.74 -9.70
N ALA A 134 -3.90 6.14 -10.86
CA ALA A 134 -4.57 6.44 -12.12
C ALA A 134 -5.98 5.83 -12.21
N LEU A 135 -6.35 4.93 -11.28
CA LEU A 135 -7.71 4.40 -11.16
C LEU A 135 -8.62 5.45 -10.48
N LEU A 136 -8.96 6.50 -11.22
CA LEU A 136 -9.68 7.67 -10.67
C LEU A 136 -11.07 7.32 -10.14
N ASN A 137 -11.68 6.24 -10.61
CA ASN A 137 -13.00 5.77 -10.17
C ASN A 137 -12.96 4.82 -8.96
N LEU A 138 -11.76 4.50 -8.44
CA LEU A 138 -11.58 3.52 -7.38
C LEU A 138 -12.24 3.99 -6.08
N ALA A 139 -13.18 3.18 -5.58
CA ALA A 139 -13.92 3.41 -4.35
C ALA A 139 -13.53 2.43 -3.23
N VAL A 140 -13.13 1.21 -3.60
CA VAL A 140 -12.71 0.16 -2.66
C VAL A 140 -11.35 -0.37 -3.07
N LEU A 141 -10.39 -0.28 -2.16
CA LEU A 141 -9.08 -0.91 -2.26
C LEU A 141 -8.90 -1.83 -1.05
N ASN A 142 -8.99 -3.14 -1.28
CA ASN A 142 -8.74 -4.16 -0.27
C ASN A 142 -7.55 -5.02 -0.68
N LEU A 143 -6.42 -4.84 0.02
CA LEU A 143 -5.19 -5.60 -0.16
C LEU A 143 -4.79 -6.31 1.14
N SER A 144 -5.72 -6.46 2.07
CA SER A 144 -5.43 -6.99 3.41
C SER A 144 -4.96 -8.45 3.40
N GLY A 145 -4.22 -8.87 4.42
CA GLY A 145 -3.82 -10.26 4.60
C GLY A 145 -2.94 -10.76 3.45
N ASN A 146 -1.89 -10.01 3.12
CA ASN A 146 -0.90 -10.35 2.10
C ASN A 146 0.53 -10.20 2.67
N ALA A 147 1.55 -10.34 1.82
CA ALA A 147 2.95 -10.10 2.15
C ALA A 147 3.50 -8.80 1.52
N LEU A 148 2.64 -7.80 1.29
CA LEU A 148 3.04 -6.53 0.67
C LEU A 148 3.99 -5.74 1.60
N SER A 149 4.92 -5.02 1.00
CA SER A 149 6.04 -4.34 1.66
C SER A 149 6.25 -2.93 1.08
N GLY A 150 7.25 -2.20 1.56
CA GLY A 150 7.49 -0.82 1.12
C GLY A 150 6.52 0.18 1.77
N ALA A 151 6.45 1.38 1.23
CA ALA A 151 5.61 2.46 1.76
C ALA A 151 4.20 2.43 1.18
N ILE A 152 3.24 3.00 1.90
CA ILE A 152 1.92 3.30 1.33
C ILE A 152 2.11 4.46 0.34
N PRO A 153 1.74 4.32 -0.94
CA PRO A 153 1.89 5.39 -1.92
C PRO A 153 1.01 6.58 -1.56
N ARG A 154 1.61 7.78 -1.47
CA ARG A 154 0.86 9.02 -1.25
C ARG A 154 -0.04 9.36 -2.44
N GLU A 155 0.32 8.86 -3.62
CA GLU A 155 -0.37 9.07 -4.89
C GLU A 155 -1.81 8.54 -4.85
N LEU A 156 -2.11 7.55 -3.99
CA LEU A 156 -3.47 7.06 -3.74
C LEU A 156 -4.44 8.15 -3.29
N ALA A 157 -3.95 9.26 -2.74
CA ALA A 157 -4.77 10.43 -2.44
C ALA A 157 -5.44 11.06 -3.68
N SER A 158 -4.96 10.75 -4.89
CA SER A 158 -5.55 11.22 -6.16
C SER A 158 -6.88 10.52 -6.49
N CYS A 159 -7.13 9.34 -5.93
CA CYS A 159 -8.38 8.59 -6.12
C CYS A 159 -9.48 9.19 -5.22
N ALA A 160 -10.04 10.32 -5.63
CA ALA A 160 -11.01 11.09 -4.85
C ALA A 160 -12.30 10.32 -4.46
N TYR A 161 -12.59 9.20 -5.13
CA TYR A 161 -13.73 8.34 -4.84
C TYR A 161 -13.46 7.27 -3.77
N LEU A 162 -12.21 7.12 -3.31
CA LEU A 162 -11.84 6.12 -2.31
C LEU A 162 -12.65 6.30 -1.03
N ASN A 163 -13.37 5.23 -0.70
CA ASN A 163 -14.24 5.10 0.45
C ASN A 163 -13.68 4.06 1.44
N VAL A 164 -13.06 3.01 0.91
CA VAL A 164 -12.48 1.91 1.69
C VAL A 164 -11.04 1.72 1.28
N ILE A 165 -10.14 1.78 2.27
CA ILE A 165 -8.76 1.32 2.15
C ILE A 165 -8.53 0.32 3.27
N ASP A 166 -8.35 -0.94 2.92
CA ASP A 166 -7.97 -1.99 3.85
C ASP A 166 -6.64 -2.60 3.43
N LEU A 167 -5.62 -2.37 4.26
CA LEU A 167 -4.25 -2.82 4.09
C LEU A 167 -3.78 -3.64 5.29
N HIS A 168 -4.68 -4.06 6.18
CA HIS A 168 -4.29 -4.72 7.41
C HIS A 168 -3.55 -6.05 7.16
N GLY A 169 -2.69 -6.46 8.08
CA GLY A 169 -2.01 -7.76 7.99
C GLY A 169 -1.08 -7.85 6.78
N ASN A 170 -0.19 -6.88 6.64
CA ASN A 170 0.85 -6.83 5.61
C ASN A 170 2.22 -6.51 6.25
N GLN A 171 3.24 -6.24 5.45
CA GLN A 171 4.59 -5.86 5.87
C GLN A 171 4.94 -4.41 5.46
N LEU A 172 3.93 -3.56 5.27
CA LEU A 172 4.11 -2.16 4.87
C LEU A 172 4.87 -1.39 5.95
N SER A 173 5.69 -0.43 5.54
CA SER A 173 6.67 0.26 6.37
C SER A 173 6.75 1.75 6.03
N GLY A 174 7.40 2.53 6.90
CA GLY A 174 7.44 3.98 6.75
C GLY A 174 6.18 4.68 7.30
N PRO A 175 6.04 5.99 7.05
CA PRO A 175 4.93 6.78 7.56
C PRO A 175 3.63 6.53 6.80
N ILE A 176 2.50 6.78 7.46
CA ILE A 176 1.22 6.97 6.79
C ILE A 176 1.27 8.33 6.09
N PRO A 177 1.05 8.42 4.76
CA PRO A 177 1.08 9.70 4.05
C PRO A 177 0.01 10.67 4.55
N ASP A 178 0.38 11.93 4.75
CA ASP A 178 -0.55 12.99 5.18
C ASP A 178 -1.64 13.24 4.13
N GLU A 179 -1.31 13.02 2.86
CA GLU A 179 -2.18 13.20 1.70
C GLU A 179 -3.43 12.31 1.77
N LEU A 180 -3.38 11.14 2.42
CA LEU A 180 -4.55 10.29 2.60
C LEU A 180 -5.64 10.97 3.46
N GLY A 181 -5.28 11.96 4.28
CA GLY A 181 -6.24 12.79 5.01
C GLY A 181 -7.13 13.65 4.10
N LEU A 182 -6.71 13.90 2.85
CA LEU A 182 -7.48 14.66 1.84
C LEU A 182 -8.65 13.87 1.25
N LEU A 183 -8.67 12.55 1.42
CA LEU A 183 -9.73 11.68 0.92
C LEU A 183 -11.01 11.89 1.74
N VAL A 184 -11.83 12.88 1.37
CA VAL A 184 -13.04 13.26 2.14
C VAL A 184 -14.10 12.16 2.21
N ARG A 185 -14.12 11.22 1.25
CA ARG A 185 -15.08 10.10 1.19
C ARG A 185 -14.66 8.88 1.99
N LEU A 186 -13.41 8.83 2.47
CA LEU A 186 -12.86 7.65 3.15
C LEU A 186 -13.61 7.38 4.47
N SER A 187 -14.37 6.30 4.52
CA SER A 187 -15.16 5.89 5.70
C SER A 187 -14.56 4.69 6.42
N THR A 188 -13.83 3.83 5.69
CA THR A 188 -13.11 2.69 6.23
C THR A 188 -11.63 2.81 5.91
N PHE A 189 -10.81 2.78 6.95
CA PHE A 189 -9.35 2.76 6.84
C PHE A 189 -8.82 1.77 7.87
N ASP A 190 -8.09 0.75 7.42
CA ASP A 190 -7.39 -0.19 8.29
C ASP A 190 -5.97 -0.45 7.78
N VAL A 191 -4.99 -0.16 8.61
CA VAL A 191 -3.57 -0.40 8.37
C VAL A 191 -2.95 -1.18 9.52
N SER A 192 -3.78 -1.82 10.33
CA SER A 192 -3.34 -2.59 11.49
C SER A 192 -2.45 -3.76 11.09
N TYR A 193 -1.64 -4.24 12.02
CA TYR A 193 -0.73 -5.37 11.82
C TYR A 193 0.20 -5.18 10.60
N ASN A 194 0.87 -4.02 10.55
CA ASN A 194 1.93 -3.70 9.60
C ASN A 194 3.22 -3.30 10.34
N ARG A 195 4.20 -2.76 9.62
CA ARG A 195 5.48 -2.23 10.14
C ARG A 195 5.57 -0.70 10.00
N LEU A 196 4.43 -0.01 10.01
CA LEU A 196 4.37 1.44 9.86
C LEU A 196 4.97 2.15 11.07
N SER A 197 5.46 3.37 10.85
CA SER A 197 6.16 4.17 11.85
C SER A 197 5.81 5.65 11.75
N GLY A 198 6.10 6.41 12.81
CA GLY A 198 5.89 7.85 12.82
C GLY A 198 4.51 8.27 13.36
N PRO A 199 4.17 9.56 13.25
CA PRO A 199 2.90 10.08 13.73
C PRO A 199 1.74 9.67 12.80
N ILE A 200 0.56 9.43 13.37
CA ILE A 200 -0.68 9.34 12.60
C ILE A 200 -1.05 10.75 12.10
N PRO A 201 -1.25 10.95 10.77
CA PRO A 201 -1.63 12.25 10.22
C PRO A 201 -2.90 12.82 10.85
N VAL A 202 -2.85 14.07 11.31
CA VAL A 202 -3.98 14.72 12.01
C VAL A 202 -5.20 14.86 11.08
N LEU A 203 -4.97 15.15 9.80
CA LEU A 203 -6.03 15.25 8.78
C LEU A 203 -6.72 13.90 8.53
N LEU A 204 -6.01 12.79 8.73
CA LEU A 204 -6.56 11.45 8.63
C LEU A 204 -7.28 11.04 9.92
N ALA A 205 -6.74 11.41 11.08
CA ALA A 205 -7.23 10.98 12.38
C ALA A 205 -8.50 11.72 12.82
N ASN A 206 -8.69 12.98 12.42
CA ASN A 206 -9.77 13.83 12.93
C ASN A 206 -10.88 14.07 11.91
N ARG A 207 -12.14 14.03 12.33
CA ARG A 207 -13.26 14.51 11.49
C ARG A 207 -13.31 16.03 11.60
N THR A 208 -13.11 16.75 10.49
CA THR A 208 -13.23 18.21 10.43
C THR A 208 -14.68 18.72 10.48
N GLY A 209 -15.66 17.83 10.69
CA GLY A 209 -17.09 18.16 10.76
C GLY A 209 -17.58 18.37 12.20
N GLY A 210 -17.35 19.56 12.74
CA GLY A 210 -17.93 19.98 14.02
C GLY A 210 -17.34 21.31 14.47
N GLY A 211 -18.02 22.41 14.19
CA GLY A 211 -17.65 23.71 14.72
C GLY A 211 -17.62 23.69 16.25
N THR A 212 -16.68 24.43 16.83
CA THR A 212 -16.31 24.51 18.26
C THR A 212 -15.40 23.39 18.76
N ALA A 213 -14.38 23.81 19.51
CA ALA A 213 -13.24 23.05 20.02
C ALA A 213 -13.60 21.94 21.02
N ALA A 214 -14.45 21.00 20.61
CA ALA A 214 -14.70 19.76 21.32
C ALA A 214 -13.77 18.68 20.78
N VAL A 215 -13.14 17.94 21.68
CA VAL A 215 -12.30 16.77 21.45
C VAL A 215 -12.83 15.95 20.26
N GLY A 216 -12.21 16.10 19.10
CA GLY A 216 -12.68 15.50 17.87
C GLY A 216 -12.69 13.99 18.00
N THR A 217 -13.85 13.36 17.79
CA THR A 217 -13.94 11.90 17.75
C THR A 217 -13.09 11.40 16.59
N ALA A 218 -12.27 10.39 16.85
CA ALA A 218 -11.43 9.78 15.84
C ALA A 218 -12.26 9.39 14.61
N ARG A 219 -11.79 9.80 13.44
CA ARG A 219 -12.40 9.42 12.16
C ARG A 219 -12.41 7.89 11.99
N PHE A 220 -11.35 7.25 12.48
CA PHE A 220 -11.13 5.80 12.49
C PHE A 220 -10.81 5.32 13.90
N ASN A 221 -11.17 4.08 14.23
CA ASN A 221 -10.95 3.51 15.55
C ASN A 221 -9.44 3.22 15.77
N ALA A 222 -9.00 3.15 17.03
CA ALA A 222 -7.64 2.74 17.39
C ALA A 222 -7.28 1.35 16.86
N SER A 223 -8.26 0.46 16.68
CA SER A 223 -8.08 -0.85 16.08
C SER A 223 -7.48 -0.80 14.68
N SER A 224 -7.83 0.23 13.89
CA SER A 224 -7.32 0.44 12.52
C SER A 224 -5.81 0.68 12.45
N PHE A 225 -5.15 0.93 13.58
CA PHE A 225 -3.74 1.30 13.64
C PHE A 225 -2.90 0.34 14.51
N VAL A 226 -3.55 -0.55 15.27
CA VAL A 226 -2.92 -1.50 16.19
C VAL A 226 -1.95 -2.44 15.46
N GLY A 227 -0.96 -2.98 16.16
CA GLY A 227 0.02 -3.92 15.57
C GLY A 227 1.20 -3.22 14.87
N ASN A 228 1.14 -1.91 14.63
CA ASN A 228 2.27 -1.11 14.16
C ASN A 228 3.12 -0.62 15.35
N LYS A 229 4.29 -1.23 15.57
CA LYS A 229 5.12 -0.99 16.77
C LYS A 229 5.58 0.46 16.97
N ASN A 230 5.84 1.17 15.88
CA ASN A 230 6.46 2.51 15.89
C ASN A 230 5.48 3.62 15.49
N LEU A 231 4.21 3.31 15.34
CA LEU A 231 3.16 4.25 14.99
C LEU A 231 2.60 4.86 16.28
N TYR A 232 2.37 6.18 16.30
CA TYR A 232 1.93 6.89 17.50
C TYR A 232 1.08 8.12 17.15
N GLY A 233 0.42 8.70 18.16
CA GLY A 233 -0.49 9.84 17.98
C GLY A 233 -1.94 9.40 17.81
N TYR A 234 -2.87 10.33 17.97
CA TYR A 234 -4.31 10.04 18.05
C TYR A 234 -4.81 9.24 16.83
N PRO A 235 -5.58 8.15 17.00
CA PRO A 235 -6.18 7.64 18.24
C PRO A 235 -5.28 6.74 19.11
N LEU A 236 -4.04 6.47 18.71
CA LEU A 236 -3.06 5.75 19.53
C LEU A 236 -2.41 6.66 20.58
N PRO A 237 -1.73 6.08 21.60
CA PRO A 237 -0.92 6.86 22.53
C PRO A 237 0.17 7.68 21.81
N PRO A 238 0.59 8.83 22.38
CA PRO A 238 1.68 9.62 21.84
C PRO A 238 3.01 8.85 21.91
N MET A 239 4.02 9.33 21.18
CA MET A 239 5.35 8.70 21.15
C MET A 239 5.87 8.53 22.58
N ARG A 240 6.18 7.28 22.95
CA ARG A 240 6.82 7.00 24.23
C ARG A 240 8.30 7.38 24.13
N THR A 241 8.61 8.63 24.41
CA THR A 241 10.01 9.05 24.58
C THR A 241 10.59 8.22 25.71
N ARG A 242 11.60 7.39 25.41
CA ARG A 242 12.41 6.77 26.46
C ARG A 242 13.25 7.88 27.09
N GLY A 243 12.66 8.66 27.98
CA GLY A 243 13.45 9.34 29.00
C GLY A 243 14.26 8.28 29.74
N LEU A 244 15.52 8.57 30.07
CA LEU A 244 16.26 7.70 30.99
C LEU A 244 15.39 7.52 32.24
N SER A 245 15.23 6.28 32.70
CA SER A 245 14.59 6.01 33.99
C SER A 245 15.25 6.88 35.06
N VAL A 246 14.48 7.42 36.00
CA VAL A 246 15.03 8.14 37.16
C VAL A 246 16.12 7.28 37.83
N LEU A 247 15.94 5.96 37.86
CA LEU A 247 16.94 5.01 38.36
C LEU A 247 18.24 5.00 37.54
N ALA A 248 18.15 5.15 36.21
CA ALA A 248 19.32 5.24 35.34
C ALA A 248 20.05 6.58 35.53
N ILE A 249 19.31 7.68 35.70
CA ILE A 249 19.89 9.01 36.00
C ILE A 249 20.60 8.99 37.36
N VAL A 250 19.94 8.45 38.39
CA VAL A 250 20.51 8.28 39.73
C VAL A 250 21.74 7.36 39.68
N GLY A 251 21.70 6.27 38.91
CA GLY A 251 22.83 5.37 38.73
C GLY A 251 24.03 6.03 38.06
N ILE A 252 23.82 6.83 37.02
CA ILE A 252 24.89 7.60 36.35
C ILE A 252 25.49 8.64 37.31
N GLY A 253 24.65 9.31 38.11
CA GLY A 253 25.10 10.27 39.13
C GLY A 253 25.97 9.63 40.22
N LEU A 254 25.51 8.52 40.79
CA LEU A 254 26.26 7.78 41.83
C LEU A 254 27.57 7.20 41.28
N GLY A 255 27.54 6.63 40.07
CA GLY A 255 28.73 6.05 39.44
C GLY A 255 29.80 7.09 39.11
N SER A 256 29.40 8.24 38.56
CA SER A 256 30.33 9.32 38.25
C SER A 256 30.91 9.97 39.51
N GLY A 257 30.12 10.13 40.56
CA GLY A 257 30.59 10.62 41.86
C GLY A 257 31.65 9.71 42.50
N LEU A 258 31.39 8.40 42.51
CA LEU A 258 32.34 7.43 43.06
C LEU A 258 33.64 7.39 42.26
N LEU A 259 33.55 7.41 40.92
CA LEU A 259 34.72 7.43 40.05
C LEU A 259 35.57 8.69 40.27
N SER A 260 34.94 9.86 40.40
CA SER A 260 35.63 11.12 40.68
C SER A 260 36.38 11.08 42.02
N LEU A 261 35.77 10.51 43.06
CA LEU A 261 36.42 10.35 44.36
C LEU A 261 37.65 9.44 44.26
N VAL A 262 37.53 8.28 43.59
CA VAL A 262 38.65 7.36 43.41
C VAL A 262 39.80 8.01 42.64
N LEU A 263 39.50 8.75 41.56
CA LEU A 263 40.53 9.45 40.79
C LEU A 263 41.22 10.54 41.62
N SER A 264 40.44 11.31 42.39
CA SER A 264 41.00 12.37 43.25
C SER A 264 41.91 11.80 44.34
N PHE A 265 41.49 10.73 45.02
CA PHE A 265 42.30 10.04 46.03
C PHE A 265 43.58 9.46 45.42
N SER A 266 43.47 8.80 44.25
CA SER A 266 44.63 8.26 43.54
C SER A 266 45.64 9.34 43.17
N ALA A 267 45.15 10.51 42.71
CA ALA A 267 46.01 11.64 42.39
C ALA A 267 46.73 12.20 43.63
N VAL A 268 46.03 12.32 44.77
CA VAL A 268 46.63 12.75 46.04
C VAL A 268 47.70 11.76 46.51
N CYS A 269 47.42 10.45 46.46
CA CYS A 269 48.41 9.43 46.80
C CYS A 269 49.66 9.49 45.91
N LEU A 270 49.48 9.72 44.61
CA LEU A 270 50.60 9.91 43.68
C LEU A 270 51.41 11.16 44.03
N TRP A 271 50.74 12.28 44.30
CA TRP A 271 51.38 13.53 44.69
C TRP A 271 52.21 13.38 45.97
N LEU A 272 51.63 12.79 47.02
CA LEU A 272 52.35 12.52 48.28
C LEU A 272 53.59 11.64 48.07
N ARG A 273 53.48 10.61 47.21
CA ARG A 273 54.61 9.74 46.89
C ARG A 273 55.71 10.47 46.12
N THR A 274 55.35 11.44 45.27
CA THR A 274 56.34 12.27 44.58
C THR A 274 57.01 13.26 45.51
N THR A 275 56.28 13.87 46.46
CA THR A 275 56.85 14.84 47.40
C THR A 275 57.79 14.18 48.42
N ASP A 276 57.46 12.98 48.90
CA ASP A 276 58.37 12.22 49.78
C ASP A 276 59.67 11.87 49.06
N ARG A 277 59.60 11.48 47.78
CA ARG A 277 60.80 11.20 46.96
C ARG A 277 61.68 12.43 46.80
N THR A 278 61.10 13.61 46.64
CA THR A 278 61.85 14.88 46.58
C THR A 278 62.38 15.35 47.93
N ALA A 279 61.76 14.94 49.05
CA ALA A 279 62.27 15.23 50.39
C ALA A 279 63.45 14.32 50.79
N THR A 280 63.59 13.15 50.16
CA THR A 280 64.66 12.18 50.46
C THR A 280 65.93 12.29 49.60
N THR A 281 66.11 13.35 48.80
CA THR A 281 67.42 13.60 48.14
C THR A 281 68.36 14.37 49.08
N PRO A 282 69.46 13.78 49.59
CA PRO A 282 70.45 14.51 50.35
C PRO A 282 71.46 15.15 49.39
N GLY A 283 71.58 16.47 49.41
CA GLY A 283 72.67 17.15 48.74
C GLY A 283 72.31 18.55 48.28
N GLU A 284 72.46 19.52 49.17
CA GLU A 284 73.06 20.84 48.88
C GLU A 284 73.19 21.77 50.11
N GLU A 285 73.16 21.27 51.35
CA GLU A 285 73.64 22.03 52.52
C GLU A 285 75.15 21.87 52.67
N GLY A 286 75.92 22.58 51.86
CA GLY A 286 77.39 22.49 51.93
C GLY A 286 78.13 23.43 50.99
N LYS A 287 77.64 24.66 50.78
CA LYS A 287 78.36 25.65 49.97
C LYS A 287 77.94 27.11 50.22
N ILE A 288 77.79 27.51 51.48
CA ILE A 288 77.65 28.94 51.84
C ILE A 288 78.48 29.24 53.08
N SER A 289 79.81 29.21 52.94
CA SER A 289 80.77 29.81 53.88
C SER A 289 82.12 29.73 53.20
N GLN A 290 82.55 30.81 52.52
CA GLN A 290 83.94 31.20 52.21
C GLN A 290 83.93 32.11 50.96
N LEU A 291 83.56 33.36 51.18
CA LEU A 291 83.90 34.49 50.32
C LEU A 291 83.90 35.73 51.20
N MET A 292 84.98 35.90 51.96
CA MET A 292 85.33 37.14 52.64
C MET A 292 86.80 37.43 52.29
N PRO A 293 87.11 38.60 51.72
CA PRO A 293 88.46 38.96 51.34
C PRO A 293 89.17 39.61 52.54
N ASP A 294 90.36 39.14 52.87
CA ASP A 294 91.28 39.87 53.75
C ASP A 294 92.54 40.29 52.98
N TYR A 295 93.01 41.46 53.40
CA TYR A 295 94.15 42.28 52.98
C TYR A 295 95.48 41.53 52.81
#